data_AF-A0A952CES0-F1
#
_entry.id   AF-A0A952CES0-F1
#
_cell.length_a   1.000
_cell.length_b   1.000
_cell.length_c   1.000
_cell.angle_alpha   90.00
_cell.angle_beta   90.00
_cell.angle_gamma   90.00
#
_symmetry.space_group_name_H-M   'P 1'
#
loop_
_entity.id
_entity.type
_entity.pdbx_description
1 polymer ?
#
loop_
_entity_poly.entity_id
_entity_poly.type
_entity_poly.pdbx_seq_one_letter_code
_entity_poly.pdbx_strand_id
1 'polypeptide(L)'
;MAANDRDRKIKKEEGMNPASGAPQLPAPTGAIPPGPPSAPSVHYVEAARRHMADANSLLASSRSANAGQLYGFVAECGLKALLVACGVPADPNGEIPKDHRFRQHMPVLPDRIVTEGHLIPDSSRAGQYLTSLAHLGKFSDWLIEHRYWRKTALPLPSVTAWKTAAEEILQMVDKAKQDGVLA
;
A
#
# COMPACT_ATOMS: atom_id res chain seq x y z
N MET A 1 -56.49 19.16 -47.21
CA MET A 1 -57.70 18.38 -46.88
C MET A 1 -57.51 17.01 -47.53
N ALA A 2 -57.60 15.94 -46.73
CA ALA A 2 -57.34 14.54 -47.08
C ALA A 2 -58.25 14.04 -48.24
N ALA A 3 -58.10 12.89 -48.90
CA ALA A 3 -57.35 11.65 -48.74
C ALA A 3 -57.36 10.93 -50.11
N ASN A 4 -56.53 9.90 -50.32
CA ASN A 4 -56.79 8.70 -51.15
C ASN A 4 -55.46 7.94 -51.34
N ASP A 5 -55.39 6.65 -51.63
CA ASP A 5 -56.30 5.51 -51.65
C ASP A 5 -55.37 4.30 -51.72
N ARG A 6 -55.83 3.15 -51.22
CA ARG A 6 -55.11 1.88 -51.29
C ARG A 6 -55.12 1.37 -52.73
N ASP A 7 -53.99 0.88 -53.23
CA ASP A 7 -54.05 -0.17 -54.25
C ASP A 7 -52.78 -1.03 -54.41
N ARG A 8 -53.05 -2.33 -54.64
CA ARG A 8 -52.31 -3.32 -55.44
C ARG A 8 -50.99 -3.98 -54.97
N LYS A 9 -51.21 -5.23 -54.52
CA LYS A 9 -50.62 -6.51 -54.97
C LYS A 9 -49.35 -6.54 -55.85
N ILE A 10 -48.35 -7.27 -55.31
CA ILE A 10 -47.63 -8.47 -55.82
C ILE A 10 -46.92 -8.38 -57.19
N LYS A 11 -45.58 -8.52 -57.21
CA LYS A 11 -44.85 -9.67 -57.83
C LYS A 11 -43.32 -9.65 -57.63
N LYS A 12 -42.84 -10.79 -57.12
CA LYS A 12 -41.61 -11.56 -57.41
C LYS A 12 -40.25 -10.83 -57.54
N GLU A 13 -39.39 -11.08 -56.56
CA GLU A 13 -37.92 -11.20 -56.61
C GLU A 13 -37.58 -12.33 -55.63
N GLU A 14 -36.96 -13.45 -55.99
CA GLU A 14 -35.58 -13.74 -56.40
C GLU A 14 -34.97 -14.66 -55.33
N GLY A 15 -34.02 -15.49 -55.74
CA GLY A 15 -33.55 -16.63 -54.96
C GLY A 15 -32.70 -16.25 -53.75
N MET A 16 -32.57 -17.19 -52.82
CA MET A 16 -31.28 -17.58 -52.22
C MET A 16 -31.55 -18.71 -51.24
N ASN A 17 -30.88 -19.84 -51.43
CA ASN A 17 -30.77 -20.91 -50.45
C ASN A 17 -29.83 -20.43 -49.33
N PRO A 18 -30.22 -20.38 -48.04
CA PRO A 18 -29.26 -20.14 -46.98
C PRO A 18 -28.68 -21.48 -46.52
N ALA A 19 -27.55 -21.87 -47.11
CA ALA A 19 -26.59 -22.71 -46.39
C ALA A 19 -25.98 -21.83 -45.29
N SER A 20 -26.47 -21.96 -44.06
CA SER A 20 -25.88 -21.34 -42.87
C SER A 20 -25.77 -22.38 -41.75
N GLY A 21 -24.69 -23.15 -41.80
CA GLY A 21 -24.20 -23.88 -40.64
C GLY A 21 -23.37 -22.91 -39.80
N ALA A 22 -24.01 -22.19 -38.88
CA ALA A 22 -23.30 -21.41 -37.86
C ALA A 22 -22.61 -22.38 -36.88
N PRO A 23 -21.33 -22.18 -36.53
CA PRO A 23 -20.68 -22.97 -35.50
C PRO A 23 -21.35 -22.77 -34.15
N GLN A 24 -21.84 -23.85 -33.54
CA GLN A 24 -22.34 -23.85 -32.17
C GLN A 24 -21.17 -23.49 -31.23
N LEU A 25 -21.26 -22.36 -30.54
CA LEU A 25 -20.31 -22.01 -29.48
C LEU A 25 -20.36 -23.08 -28.36
N PRO A 26 -19.21 -23.54 -27.84
CA PRO A 26 -19.20 -24.47 -26.73
C PRO A 26 -19.85 -23.84 -25.50
N ALA A 27 -20.58 -24.64 -24.74
CA ALA A 27 -21.23 -24.23 -23.50
C ALA A 27 -20.20 -23.66 -22.51
N PRO A 28 -20.53 -22.60 -21.75
CA PRO A 28 -19.63 -22.05 -20.76
C PRO A 28 -19.33 -23.11 -19.70
N THR A 29 -18.07 -23.54 -19.63
CA THR A 29 -17.53 -24.29 -18.50
C THR A 29 -17.79 -23.49 -17.24
N GLY A 30 -18.61 -24.02 -16.34
CA GLY A 30 -18.97 -23.43 -15.06
C GLY A 30 -17.79 -23.35 -14.10
N ALA A 31 -16.84 -22.45 -14.38
CA ALA A 31 -15.89 -21.99 -13.39
C ALA A 31 -16.69 -21.21 -12.35
N ILE A 32 -16.70 -21.71 -11.11
CA ILE A 32 -17.21 -20.96 -9.95
C ILE A 32 -16.41 -19.65 -9.91
N PRO A 33 -17.06 -18.47 -9.96
CA PRO A 33 -16.33 -17.22 -9.84
C PRO A 33 -15.56 -17.21 -8.52
N PRO A 34 -14.32 -16.70 -8.48
CA PRO A 34 -13.63 -16.52 -7.22
C PRO A 34 -14.56 -15.73 -6.29
N GLY A 35 -14.72 -16.21 -5.05
CA GLY A 35 -15.49 -15.50 -4.04
C GLY A 35 -15.00 -14.04 -3.92
N PRO A 36 -15.82 -13.15 -3.34
CA PRO A 36 -15.41 -11.77 -3.14
C PRO A 36 -14.03 -11.76 -2.45
N PRO A 37 -13.08 -10.94 -2.93
CA PRO A 37 -11.78 -10.83 -2.27
C PRO A 37 -12.05 -10.53 -0.79
N SER A 38 -11.35 -11.24 0.09
CA SER A 38 -11.32 -10.91 1.52
C SER A 38 -11.05 -9.41 1.65
N ALA A 39 -11.76 -8.74 2.57
CA ALA A 39 -11.51 -7.33 2.84
C ALA A 39 -10.00 -7.11 3.04
N PRO A 40 -9.42 -6.03 2.47
CA PRO A 40 -7.98 -5.82 2.54
C PRO A 40 -7.53 -5.72 3.99
N SER A 41 -6.67 -6.65 4.41
CA SER A 41 -5.99 -6.64 5.71
C SER A 41 -4.66 -5.89 5.62
N VAL A 42 -4.33 -5.18 6.69
CA VAL A 42 -3.10 -4.43 6.86
C VAL A 42 -1.98 -5.35 7.31
N HIS A 43 -0.93 -5.41 6.49
CA HIS A 43 0.30 -6.12 6.75
C HIS A 43 1.47 -5.13 6.76
N TYR A 44 1.74 -4.54 7.92
CA TYR A 44 2.76 -3.50 8.06
C TYR A 44 4.16 -3.97 7.64
N VAL A 45 4.56 -5.22 7.98
CA VAL A 45 5.87 -5.74 7.55
C VAL A 45 5.95 -5.88 6.02
N GLU A 46 4.94 -6.48 5.40
CA GLU A 46 4.93 -6.65 3.94
C GLU A 46 4.93 -5.29 3.22
N ALA A 47 4.16 -4.34 3.74
CA ALA A 47 4.14 -2.97 3.23
C ALA A 47 5.52 -2.31 3.35
N ALA A 48 6.19 -2.41 4.51
CA ALA A 48 7.53 -1.87 4.71
C ALA A 48 8.54 -2.46 3.71
N ARG A 49 8.50 -3.79 3.48
CA ARG A 49 9.39 -4.43 2.51
C ARG A 49 9.10 -4.01 1.07
N ARG A 50 7.82 -3.95 0.67
CA ARG A 50 7.42 -3.49 -0.66
C ARG A 50 7.89 -2.05 -0.90
N HIS A 51 7.66 -1.16 0.07
CA HIS A 51 8.11 0.22 -0.01
C HIS A 51 9.63 0.34 -0.13
N MET A 52 10.40 -0.46 0.62
CA MET A 52 11.86 -0.47 0.51
C MET A 52 12.32 -0.93 -0.88
N ALA A 53 11.76 -2.03 -1.38
CA ALA A 53 12.11 -2.57 -2.70
C ALA A 53 11.85 -1.55 -3.82
N ASP A 54 10.68 -0.91 -3.78
CA ASP A 54 10.29 0.13 -4.73
C ASP A 54 11.17 1.38 -4.58
N ALA A 55 11.47 1.80 -3.35
CA ALA A 55 12.33 2.95 -3.08
C ALA A 55 13.75 2.75 -3.63
N ASN A 56 14.34 1.58 -3.40
CA ASN A 56 15.66 1.22 -3.91
C ASN A 56 15.68 1.21 -5.44
N SER A 57 14.65 0.64 -6.07
CA SER A 57 14.51 0.61 -7.53
C SER A 57 14.39 2.01 -8.13
N LEU A 58 13.61 2.89 -7.49
CA LEU A 58 13.48 4.29 -7.88
C LEU A 58 14.79 5.06 -7.70
N LEU A 59 15.48 4.85 -6.58
CA LEU A 59 16.76 5.52 -6.32
C LEU A 59 17.82 5.11 -7.36
N ALA A 60 17.91 3.81 -7.67
CA ALA A 60 18.79 3.29 -8.72
C ALA A 60 18.46 3.89 -10.11
N SER A 61 17.19 4.22 -10.34
CA SER A 61 16.70 4.87 -11.57
C SER A 61 16.76 6.40 -11.52
N SER A 62 17.52 7.00 -10.60
CA SER A 62 17.63 8.46 -10.40
C SER A 62 16.29 9.17 -10.12
N ARG A 63 15.32 8.48 -9.53
CA ARG A 63 14.00 9.02 -9.10
C ARG A 63 13.99 9.33 -7.60
N SER A 64 14.99 10.08 -7.13
CA SER A 64 15.26 10.31 -5.70
C SER A 64 14.09 10.90 -4.91
N ALA A 65 13.29 11.78 -5.51
CA ALA A 65 12.12 12.38 -4.86
C ALA A 65 11.12 11.32 -4.38
N ASN A 66 10.72 10.42 -5.29
CA ASN A 66 9.75 9.37 -5.00
C ASN A 66 10.37 8.28 -4.12
N ALA A 67 11.65 7.96 -4.33
CA ALA A 67 12.38 7.06 -3.43
C ALA A 67 12.38 7.58 -1.99
N GLY A 68 12.68 8.87 -1.80
CA GLY A 68 12.65 9.53 -0.51
C GLY A 68 11.29 9.45 0.19
N GLN A 69 10.21 9.63 -0.57
CA GLN A 69 8.86 9.45 -0.04
C GLN A 69 8.62 8.03 0.46
N LEU A 70 9.04 7.02 -0.31
CA LEU A 70 8.86 5.62 0.07
C LEU A 70 9.68 5.23 1.30
N TYR A 71 10.90 5.77 1.49
CA TYR A 71 11.67 5.50 2.72
C TYR A 71 10.95 5.96 4.00
N GLY A 72 10.19 7.06 3.95
CA GLY A 72 9.36 7.47 5.10
C GLY A 72 8.20 6.50 5.36
N PHE A 73 7.60 5.92 4.32
CA PHE A 73 6.59 4.86 4.50
C PHE A 73 7.20 3.55 5.03
N VAL A 74 8.45 3.23 4.70
CA VAL A 74 9.18 2.12 5.34
C VAL A 74 9.27 2.36 6.85
N ALA A 75 9.72 3.55 7.26
CA ALA A 75 9.83 3.92 8.67
C ALA A 75 8.48 3.84 9.40
N GLU A 76 7.42 4.40 8.82
CA GLU A 76 6.09 4.35 9.40
C GLU A 76 5.59 2.91 9.59
N CYS A 77 5.66 2.10 8.53
CA CYS A 77 5.14 0.73 8.55
C CYS A 77 5.95 -0.14 9.52
N GLY A 78 7.28 -0.03 9.53
CA GLY A 78 8.12 -0.79 10.44
C GLY A 78 7.88 -0.43 11.92
N LEU A 79 7.73 0.86 12.23
CA LEU A 79 7.37 1.30 13.60
C LEU A 79 6.00 0.80 14.02
N LYS A 80 5.00 0.86 13.13
CA LYS A 80 3.65 0.33 13.43
C LYS A 80 3.64 -1.19 13.61
N ALA A 81 4.43 -1.93 12.83
CA ALA A 81 4.61 -3.36 13.02
C ALA A 81 5.15 -3.66 14.42
N LEU A 82 6.22 -2.98 14.84
CA LEU A 82 6.79 -3.13 16.17
C LEU A 82 5.78 -2.79 17.27
N LEU A 83 5.05 -1.68 17.13
CA LEU A 83 4.05 -1.26 18.10
C LEU A 83 2.97 -2.34 18.31
N VAL A 84 2.41 -2.87 17.23
CA VAL A 84 1.41 -3.95 17.30
C VAL A 84 2.01 -5.21 17.94
N ALA A 85 3.24 -5.58 17.58
CA ALA A 85 3.93 -6.73 18.17
C ALA A 85 4.22 -6.57 19.67
N CYS A 86 4.40 -5.34 20.13
CA CYS A 86 4.56 -4.97 21.53
C CYS A 86 3.22 -4.68 22.25
N GLY A 87 2.10 -5.11 21.65
CA GLY A 87 0.80 -5.14 22.31
C GLY A 87 -0.08 -3.91 22.08
N VAL A 88 0.32 -2.95 21.24
CA VAL A 88 -0.59 -1.89 20.80
C VAL A 88 -1.78 -2.54 20.07
N PRO A 89 -3.04 -2.21 20.44
CA PRO A 89 -4.20 -2.84 19.81
C PRO A 89 -4.20 -2.66 18.30
N ALA A 90 -4.63 -3.71 17.60
CA ALA A 90 -4.99 -3.69 16.19
C ALA A 90 -6.44 -4.15 16.03
N ASP A 91 -7.15 -3.56 15.09
CA ASP A 91 -8.49 -3.97 14.69
C ASP A 91 -8.47 -5.30 13.90
N PRO A 92 -9.63 -5.88 13.54
CA PRO A 92 -9.66 -7.13 12.78
C PRO A 92 -8.96 -7.07 11.41
N ASN A 93 -8.72 -5.87 10.87
CA ASN A 93 -7.97 -5.67 9.65
C ASN A 93 -6.48 -5.46 9.92
N GLY A 94 -6.00 -5.49 11.17
CA GLY A 94 -4.60 -5.25 11.52
C GLY A 94 -4.21 -3.77 11.63
N GLU A 95 -5.17 -2.84 11.53
CA GLU A 95 -4.89 -1.42 11.73
C GLU A 95 -4.89 -1.06 13.22
N ILE A 96 -3.97 -0.21 13.64
CA ILE A 96 -4.10 0.47 14.92
C ILE A 96 -5.41 1.31 14.90
N PRO A 97 -6.30 1.23 15.92
CA PRO A 97 -7.56 1.96 15.93
C PRO A 97 -7.41 3.47 15.71
N LYS A 98 -8.38 4.09 15.03
CA LYS A 98 -8.32 5.49 14.56
C LYS A 98 -8.08 6.51 15.67
N ASP A 99 -8.64 6.27 16.83
CA ASP A 99 -8.58 7.07 18.05
C ASP A 99 -7.37 6.74 18.94
N HIS A 100 -6.57 5.73 18.57
CA HIS A 100 -5.40 5.34 19.34
C HIS A 100 -4.25 6.35 19.16
N ARG A 101 -3.59 6.72 20.26
CA ARG A 101 -2.46 7.68 20.29
C ARG A 101 -1.31 7.32 19.35
N PHE A 102 -1.04 6.03 19.14
CA PHE A 102 0.01 5.54 18.24
C PHE A 102 -0.46 5.33 16.78
N ARG A 103 -1.70 5.73 16.44
CA ARG A 103 -2.19 5.71 15.05
C ARG A 103 -1.62 6.84 14.17
N GLN A 104 -0.58 7.52 14.65
CA GLN A 104 0.08 8.60 13.93
C GLN A 104 0.81 8.12 12.68
N HIS A 105 1.15 9.07 11.82
CA HIS A 105 1.92 8.88 10.60
C HIS A 105 3.28 9.56 10.76
N MET A 106 4.22 9.27 9.85
CA MET A 106 5.41 10.10 9.72
C MET A 106 5.01 11.53 9.32
N PRO A 107 5.72 12.57 9.81
CA PRO A 107 6.89 12.51 10.71
C PRO A 107 6.56 12.49 12.21
N VAL A 108 5.28 12.52 12.59
CA VAL A 108 4.85 12.67 14.00
C VAL A 108 5.04 11.40 14.83
N LEU A 109 4.97 10.23 14.21
CA LEU A 109 4.99 8.94 14.90
C LEU A 109 6.26 8.71 15.77
N PRO A 110 7.48 8.95 15.29
CA PRO A 110 8.70 8.84 16.11
C PRO A 110 8.63 9.67 17.39
N ASP A 111 8.24 10.94 17.31
CA ASP A 111 8.15 11.83 18.47
C ASP A 111 7.10 11.33 19.48
N ARG A 112 5.98 10.79 18.98
CA ARG A 112 4.96 10.15 19.82
C ARG A 112 5.53 8.94 20.55
N ILE A 113 6.31 8.09 19.86
CA ILE A 113 6.96 6.92 20.49
C ILE A 113 7.98 7.36 21.54
N VAL A 114 8.76 8.40 21.29
CA VAL A 114 9.73 8.93 22.28
C VAL A 114 9.01 9.48 23.52
N THR A 115 7.96 10.27 23.32
CA THR A 115 7.25 10.94 24.41
C THR A 115 6.37 9.98 25.22
N GLU A 116 5.72 9.03 24.54
CA GLU A 116 4.68 8.18 25.12
C GLU A 116 5.04 6.69 25.10
N GLY A 117 6.27 6.31 24.75
CA GLY A 117 6.69 4.91 24.62
C GLY A 117 6.55 4.10 25.90
N HIS A 118 6.55 4.75 27.06
CA HIS A 118 6.25 4.13 28.35
C HIS A 118 4.81 3.58 28.45
N LEU A 119 3.91 4.01 27.57
CA LEU A 119 2.52 3.53 27.46
C LEU A 119 2.35 2.35 26.49
N ILE A 120 3.42 1.93 25.81
CA ILE A 120 3.39 0.69 25.01
C ILE A 120 3.25 -0.49 25.99
N PRO A 121 2.29 -1.41 25.80
CA PRO A 121 2.04 -2.49 26.77
C PRO A 121 3.28 -3.32 27.09
N ASP A 122 4.11 -3.60 26.09
CA ASP A 122 5.44 -4.15 26.29
C ASP A 122 6.54 -3.13 25.93
N SER A 123 6.58 -2.04 26.70
CA SER A 123 7.54 -0.95 26.52
C SER A 123 9.00 -1.37 26.71
N SER A 124 9.27 -2.38 27.55
CA SER A 124 10.62 -2.92 27.73
C SER A 124 11.12 -3.59 26.44
N ARG A 125 10.32 -4.49 25.86
CA ARG A 125 10.65 -5.14 24.58
C ARG A 125 10.70 -4.13 23.44
N ALA A 126 9.74 -3.20 23.37
CA ALA A 126 9.78 -2.13 22.37
C ALA A 126 11.07 -1.31 22.48
N GLY A 127 11.48 -0.94 23.69
CA GLY A 127 12.72 -0.21 23.95
C GLY A 127 13.97 -0.92 23.44
N GLN A 128 14.06 -2.25 23.58
CA GLN A 128 15.19 -3.03 23.07
C GLN A 128 15.36 -2.95 21.55
N TYR A 129 14.26 -2.82 20.80
CA TYR A 129 14.31 -2.65 19.35
C TYR A 129 14.55 -1.20 18.96
N LEU A 130 13.93 -0.24 19.66
CA LEU A 130 14.05 1.19 19.36
C LEU A 130 15.48 1.70 19.57
N THR A 131 16.26 1.13 20.49
CA THR A 131 17.68 1.50 20.70
C THR A 131 18.57 1.16 19.50
N SER A 132 18.14 0.25 18.62
CA SER A 132 18.88 -0.08 17.37
C SER A 132 18.69 0.96 16.26
N LEU A 133 17.76 1.91 16.42
CA LEU A 133 17.39 2.90 15.39
C LEU A 133 18.15 4.22 15.57
N ALA A 134 19.48 4.17 15.53
CA ALA A 134 20.35 5.31 15.77
C ALA A 134 20.10 6.48 14.78
N HIS A 135 19.60 6.18 13.58
CA HIS A 135 19.36 7.15 12.53
C HIS A 135 17.89 7.53 12.36
N LEU A 136 16.99 7.15 13.28
CA LEU A 136 15.57 7.51 13.16
C LEU A 136 15.35 9.03 13.05
N GLY A 137 16.17 9.82 13.77
CA GLY A 137 16.15 11.28 13.70
C GLY A 137 16.53 11.87 12.33
N LYS A 138 17.06 11.08 11.39
CA LYS A 138 17.35 11.54 10.02
C LYS A 138 16.09 11.87 9.22
N PHE A 139 14.92 11.44 9.68
CA PHE A 139 13.63 11.85 9.11
C PHE A 139 13.12 13.20 9.59
N SER A 140 13.92 13.99 10.31
CA SER A 140 13.50 15.30 10.88
C SER A 140 12.99 16.30 9.85
N ASP A 141 13.42 16.19 8.59
CA ASP A 141 13.00 17.02 7.47
C ASP A 141 12.13 16.29 6.46
N TRP A 142 11.71 15.04 6.75
CA TRP A 142 10.82 14.29 5.89
C TRP A 142 9.37 14.70 6.14
N LEU A 143 8.61 14.99 5.08
CA LEU A 143 7.21 15.38 5.15
C LEU A 143 6.38 14.58 4.16
N ILE A 144 5.16 14.21 4.55
CA ILE A 144 4.21 13.55 3.63
C ILE A 144 3.86 14.48 2.46
N GLU A 145 3.89 15.79 2.67
CA GLU A 145 3.58 16.83 1.70
C GLU A 145 4.59 16.94 0.55
N HIS A 146 5.80 16.39 0.69
CA HIS A 146 6.82 16.39 -0.38
C HIS A 146 6.28 15.82 -1.70
N ARG A 147 5.32 14.90 -1.65
CA ARG A 147 4.59 14.36 -2.82
C ARG A 147 3.89 15.40 -3.69
N TYR A 148 3.61 16.58 -3.15
CA TYR A 148 2.93 17.68 -3.84
C TYR A 148 3.87 18.82 -4.22
N TRP A 149 5.10 18.80 -3.71
CA TRP A 149 6.05 19.89 -3.92
C TRP A 149 6.69 19.79 -5.30
N ARG A 150 7.11 20.95 -5.82
CA ARG A 150 7.97 20.97 -7.01
C ARG A 150 9.31 20.35 -6.67
N LYS A 151 9.92 19.65 -7.63
CA LYS A 151 11.22 18.97 -7.46
C LYS A 151 12.32 19.90 -6.90
N THR A 152 12.30 21.18 -7.25
CA THR A 152 13.27 22.19 -6.80
C THR A 152 13.15 22.58 -5.33
N ALA A 153 12.01 22.30 -4.68
CA ALA A 153 11.77 22.58 -3.26
C ALA A 153 12.02 21.36 -2.36
N LEU A 154 12.31 20.19 -2.95
CA LEU A 154 12.53 18.96 -2.19
C LEU A 154 13.92 18.95 -1.55
N PRO A 155 14.06 18.44 -0.31
CA PRO A 155 15.36 18.23 0.32
C PRO A 155 16.02 16.96 -0.23
N LEU A 156 16.29 16.93 -1.54
CA LEU A 156 16.94 15.80 -2.21
C LEU A 156 18.27 15.36 -1.59
N PRO A 157 19.10 16.24 -1.01
CA PRO A 157 20.30 15.81 -0.28
C PRO A 157 20.03 14.87 0.90
N SER A 158 18.83 14.92 1.49
CA SER A 158 18.45 14.13 2.66
C SER A 158 18.04 12.68 2.31
N VAL A 159 17.80 12.38 1.04
CA VAL A 159 17.30 11.06 0.59
C VAL A 159 18.21 9.91 1.01
N THR A 160 19.54 10.08 0.96
CA THR A 160 20.49 9.05 1.40
C THR A 160 20.39 8.81 2.92
N ALA A 161 20.18 9.86 3.71
CA ALA A 161 20.02 9.74 5.15
C ALA A 161 18.69 9.04 5.51
N TRP A 162 17.61 9.36 4.80
CA TRP A 162 16.33 8.67 4.93
C TRP A 162 16.43 7.19 4.56
N LYS A 163 17.19 6.86 3.49
CA LYS A 163 17.47 5.48 3.12
C LYS A 163 18.15 4.73 4.26
N THR A 164 19.23 5.28 4.84
CA THR A 164 19.94 4.64 5.96
C THR A 164 19.01 4.37 7.14
N ALA A 165 18.18 5.34 7.52
CA ALA A 165 17.22 5.16 8.61
C ALA A 165 16.15 4.10 8.27
N ALA A 166 15.67 4.05 7.02
CA ALA A 166 14.76 3.01 6.56
C ALA A 166 15.39 1.61 6.57
N GLU A 167 16.69 1.50 6.29
CA GLU A 167 17.43 0.23 6.37
C GLU A 167 17.50 -0.27 7.81
N GLU A 168 17.78 0.60 8.79
CA GLU A 168 17.74 0.22 10.21
C GLU A 168 16.34 -0.25 10.65
N ILE A 169 15.29 0.42 10.17
CA ILE A 169 13.91 0.00 10.44
C ILE A 169 13.66 -1.43 9.95
N LEU A 170 14.11 -1.78 8.72
CA LEU A 170 13.96 -3.14 8.24
C LEU A 170 14.83 -4.14 9.00
N GLN A 171 16.04 -3.77 9.40
CA GLN A 171 16.89 -4.63 10.23
C GLN A 171 16.24 -4.89 11.60
N MET A 172 15.60 -3.88 12.20
CA MET A 172 14.80 -4.03 13.42
C MET A 172 13.62 -4.98 13.21
N VAL A 173 12.89 -4.84 12.10
CA VAL A 173 11.80 -5.76 11.73
C VAL A 173 12.32 -7.19 11.55
N ASP A 174 13.46 -7.36 10.88
CA ASP A 174 14.10 -8.67 10.69
C ASP A 174 14.50 -9.30 12.02
N LYS A 175 15.08 -8.51 12.93
CA LYS A 175 15.46 -8.97 14.26
C LYS A 175 14.24 -9.37 15.09
N ALA A 176 13.19 -8.56 15.10
CA ALA A 176 11.94 -8.89 15.78
C ALA A 176 11.27 -10.16 15.22
N LYS A 177 11.40 -10.44 13.91
CA LYS A 177 10.99 -11.71 13.33
C LYS A 177 11.82 -12.89 13.80
N GLN A 178 13.15 -12.74 13.81
CA GLN A 178 14.07 -13.79 14.28
C GLN A 178 13.83 -14.14 15.75
N ASP A 179 13.46 -13.15 16.56
CA ASP A 179 13.13 -13.33 17.98
C ASP A 179 11.72 -13.91 18.22
N GLY A 180 10.93 -14.13 17.16
CA GLY A 180 9.54 -14.61 17.26
C GLY A 180 8.55 -13.57 17.76
N VAL A 181 8.92 -12.28 17.77
CA VAL A 181 8.06 -11.16 18.19
C VAL A 181 7.12 -10.74 17.06
N LEU A 182 7.61 -10.75 15.82
CA LEU A 182 6.82 -10.50 14.61
C LEU A 182 6.60 -11.80 13.84
N ALA A 183 5.38 -11.95 13.30
CA ALA A 183 5.05 -12.97 12.29
C ALA A 183 5.42 -12.49 10.87
#